data_AF-A0A968BTK8-F1
#
_entry.id   AF-A0A968BTK8-F1
#
_cell.length_a   1.000
_cell.length_b   1.000
_cell.length_c   1.000
_cell.angle_alpha   90.00
_cell.angle_beta   90.00
_cell.angle_gamma   90.00
#
_symmetry.space_group_name_H-M   'P 1'
#
loop_
_entity.id
_entity.type
_entity.pdbx_description
1 polymer ?
#
loop_
_entity_poly.entity_id
_entity_poly.type
_entity_poly.pdbx_seq_one_letter_code
_entity_poly.pdbx_strand_id
1 'polypeptide(L)'
;AGTGADWSEEAFMQAAERVCTLERALQVRHWARDRRTDEMVLSYFERTEPVQSSFLDRRHGLDREQFRPVVDEFYALHGWDVGSGWPTRERLRELDLEDVHEPMVDGAARAREIAR
;
A
#
# COMPACT_ATOMS: atom_id res chain seq x y z
N ALA A 1 30.49 -0.90 2.18
CA ALA A 1 31.10 0.40 1.79
C ALA A 1 30.04 1.50 1.77
N GLY A 2 30.41 2.76 2.03
CA GLY A 2 29.49 3.90 2.22
C GLY A 2 29.47 4.38 3.68
N THR A 3 28.79 3.63 4.55
CA THR A 3 28.62 3.94 5.98
C THR A 3 29.55 3.16 6.91
N GLY A 4 30.23 2.12 6.40
CA GLY A 4 31.03 1.20 7.20
C GLY A 4 30.22 0.12 7.94
N ALA A 5 28.89 0.11 7.79
CA ALA A 5 28.03 -0.94 8.31
C ALA A 5 27.99 -2.17 7.40
N ASP A 6 27.96 -3.35 8.00
CA ASP A 6 27.73 -4.61 7.31
C ASP A 6 26.21 -4.85 7.14
N TRP A 7 25.77 -4.98 5.90
CA TRP A 7 24.39 -5.25 5.54
C TRP A 7 24.33 -6.50 4.66
N SER A 8 23.49 -7.47 5.03
CA SER A 8 23.04 -8.49 4.10
C SER A 8 21.92 -7.93 3.21
N GLU A 9 21.70 -8.57 2.06
CA GLU A 9 20.57 -8.25 1.18
C GLU A 9 19.23 -8.40 1.91
N GLU A 10 19.07 -9.47 2.68
CA GLU A 10 17.89 -9.72 3.51
C GLU A 10 17.64 -8.61 4.52
N ALA A 11 18.68 -8.19 5.27
CA ALA A 11 18.55 -7.10 6.24
C ALA A 11 18.17 -5.78 5.55
N PHE A 12 18.72 -5.53 4.37
CA PHE A 12 18.39 -4.34 3.58
C PHE A 12 16.94 -4.37 3.10
N MET A 13 16.47 -5.52 2.61
CA MET A 13 15.07 -5.70 2.19
C MET A 13 14.11 -5.55 3.37
N GLN A 14 14.41 -6.12 4.53
CA GLN A 14 13.61 -5.94 5.74
C GLN A 14 13.56 -4.46 6.18
N ALA A 15 14.66 -3.74 6.07
CA ALA A 15 14.69 -2.31 6.34
C ALA A 15 13.82 -1.51 5.36
N ALA A 16 13.83 -1.86 4.07
CA ALA A 16 12.95 -1.25 3.07
C ALA A 16 11.46 -1.53 3.34
N GLU A 17 11.11 -2.78 3.67
CA GLU A 17 9.75 -3.17 4.04
C GLU A 17 9.25 -2.42 5.27
N ARG A 18 10.11 -2.24 6.28
CA ARG A 18 9.83 -1.45 7.48
C ARG A 18 9.50 0.00 7.13
N VAL A 19 10.29 0.64 6.26
CA VAL A 19 10.04 2.02 5.81
C VAL A 19 8.71 2.11 5.05
N CYS A 20 8.49 1.27 4.05
CA CYS A 20 7.25 1.26 3.27
C CYS A 20 6.01 1.05 4.15
N THR A 21 6.10 0.14 5.11
CA THR A 21 4.99 -0.16 6.05
C THR A 21 4.74 1.01 7.00
N LEU A 22 5.79 1.65 7.50
CA LEU A 22 5.66 2.82 8.38
C LEU A 22 5.04 4.01 7.63
N GLU A 23 5.43 4.26 6.38
CA GLU A 23 4.83 5.29 5.54
C GLU A 23 3.34 5.03 5.31
N ARG A 24 2.97 3.77 5.02
CA ARG A 24 1.57 3.37 4.93
C ARG A 24 0.83 3.61 6.25
N ALA A 25 1.42 3.22 7.39
CA ALA A 25 0.82 3.43 8.71
C ALA A 25 0.60 4.93 9.03
N LEU A 26 1.54 5.80 8.64
CA LEU A 26 1.36 7.25 8.76
C LEU A 26 0.21 7.76 7.89
N GLN A 27 0.08 7.23 6.67
CA GLN A 27 -1.02 7.60 5.78
C GLN A 27 -2.39 7.20 6.35
N VAL A 28 -2.47 6.00 6.93
CA VAL A 28 -3.64 5.52 7.68
C VAL A 28 -3.90 6.42 8.88
N ARG A 29 -2.89 6.67 9.71
CA ARG A 29 -3.00 7.46 10.95
C ARG A 29 -3.54 8.87 10.74
N HIS A 30 -3.10 9.55 9.68
CA HIS A 30 -3.37 10.99 9.53
C HIS A 30 -4.50 11.30 8.54
N TRP A 31 -4.80 10.40 7.60
CA TRP A 31 -5.82 10.63 6.57
C TRP A 31 -6.83 9.49 6.45
N ALA A 32 -6.76 8.49 7.34
CA ALA A 32 -7.58 7.28 7.26
C ALA A 32 -7.56 6.63 5.86
N ARG A 33 -6.40 6.74 5.16
CA ARG A 33 -6.21 6.17 3.84
C ARG A 33 -6.59 4.69 3.89
N ASP A 34 -7.43 4.28 2.96
CA ASP A 34 -7.91 2.91 2.85
C ASP A 34 -7.90 2.47 1.38
N ARG A 35 -8.34 1.24 1.15
CA ARG A 35 -8.50 0.67 -0.18
C ARG A 35 -9.32 1.57 -1.12
N ARG A 36 -10.39 2.19 -0.62
CA ARG A 36 -11.22 3.09 -1.45
C ARG A 36 -10.41 4.29 -1.91
N THR A 37 -9.54 4.85 -1.07
CA THR A 37 -8.61 5.92 -1.48
C THR A 37 -7.64 5.45 -2.56
N ASP A 38 -7.08 4.24 -2.43
CA ASP A 38 -6.15 3.68 -3.43
C ASP A 38 -6.82 3.46 -4.78
N GLU A 39 -8.10 3.08 -4.78
CA GLU A 39 -8.89 2.79 -5.98
C GLU A 39 -9.51 4.05 -6.65
N MET A 40 -9.35 5.25 -6.08
CA MET A 40 -9.97 6.49 -6.61
C MET A 40 -9.56 6.81 -8.05
N VAL A 41 -8.39 6.33 -8.49
CA VAL A 41 -7.85 6.58 -9.83
C VAL A 41 -8.35 5.59 -10.88
N LEU A 42 -8.98 4.47 -10.48
CA LEU A 42 -9.34 3.40 -11.42
C LEU A 42 -10.29 3.87 -12.52
N SER A 43 -11.21 4.80 -12.23
CA SER A 43 -12.12 5.36 -13.25
C SER A 43 -11.41 6.07 -14.40
N TYR A 44 -10.21 6.59 -14.16
CA TYR A 44 -9.39 7.17 -15.22
C TYR A 44 -8.78 6.07 -16.09
N PHE A 45 -8.28 5.00 -15.47
CA PHE A 45 -7.61 3.88 -16.16
C PHE A 45 -8.58 2.95 -16.89
N GLU A 46 -9.87 2.90 -16.52
CA GLU A 46 -10.89 2.17 -17.28
C GLU A 46 -11.12 2.71 -18.70
N ARG A 47 -10.75 3.97 -18.93
CA ARG A 47 -10.84 4.56 -20.27
C ARG A 47 -9.81 3.88 -21.16
N THR A 48 -10.22 3.56 -22.39
CA THR A 48 -9.28 3.12 -23.43
C THR A 48 -8.18 4.17 -23.56
N GLU A 49 -6.93 3.72 -23.50
CA GLU A 49 -5.77 4.57 -23.67
C GLU A 49 -5.86 5.41 -24.96
N PRO A 50 -5.34 6.65 -24.97
CA PRO A 50 -5.50 7.53 -26.12
C PRO A 50 -4.63 7.09 -27.31
N VAL A 51 -3.50 6.44 -27.05
CA VAL A 51 -2.47 6.10 -28.04
C VAL A 51 -2.27 4.58 -28.08
N GLN A 52 -2.20 4.01 -29.28
CA GLN A 52 -1.86 2.61 -29.49
C GLN A 52 -0.37 2.37 -29.19
N SER A 53 -0.09 1.46 -28.24
CA SER A 53 1.26 0.94 -28.04
C SER A 53 1.72 0.13 -29.24
N SER A 54 2.97 0.32 -29.66
CA SER A 54 3.61 -0.48 -30.73
C SER A 54 3.88 -1.94 -30.33
N PHE A 55 3.74 -2.27 -29.04
CA PHE A 55 3.98 -3.61 -28.49
C PHE A 55 2.71 -4.44 -28.31
N LEU A 56 1.53 -3.85 -28.51
CA LEU A 56 0.23 -4.49 -28.30
C LEU A 56 -0.58 -4.50 -29.60
N ASP A 57 -1.50 -5.45 -29.73
CA ASP A 57 -2.36 -5.63 -30.90
C ASP A 57 -3.52 -4.63 -30.94
N ARG A 58 -3.91 -4.09 -29.78
CA ARG A 58 -4.98 -3.10 -29.63
C ARG A 58 -4.75 -2.19 -28.44
N ARG A 59 -5.64 -1.21 -28.29
CA ARG A 59 -5.67 -0.31 -27.13
C ARG A 59 -6.42 -0.95 -25.99
N HIS A 60 -5.93 -0.74 -24.77
CA HIS A 60 -6.54 -1.29 -23.58
C HIS A 60 -7.07 -0.20 -22.64
N GLY A 61 -8.14 -0.53 -21.94
CA GLY A 61 -8.54 0.12 -20.69
C GLY A 61 -8.45 -0.92 -19.58
N LEU A 62 -8.26 -0.47 -18.34
CA LEU A 62 -8.23 -1.35 -17.17
C LEU A 62 -9.59 -2.02 -16.99
N ASP A 63 -9.58 -3.35 -16.84
CA ASP A 63 -10.74 -4.13 -16.43
C ASP A 63 -10.72 -4.27 -14.90
N ARG A 64 -11.74 -3.73 -14.22
CA ARG A 64 -11.79 -3.73 -12.75
C ARG A 64 -11.85 -5.12 -12.14
N GLU A 65 -12.61 -6.04 -12.75
CA GLU A 65 -12.75 -7.39 -12.21
C GLU A 65 -11.44 -8.16 -12.33
N GLN A 66 -10.69 -7.94 -13.43
CA GLN A 66 -9.36 -8.52 -13.60
C GLN A 66 -8.30 -7.84 -12.72
N PHE A 67 -8.44 -6.54 -12.43
CA PHE A 67 -7.47 -5.79 -11.63
C PHE A 67 -7.66 -5.98 -10.13
N ARG A 68 -8.89 -6.23 -9.66
CA ARG A 68 -9.19 -6.47 -8.23
C ARG A 68 -8.25 -7.48 -7.55
N PRO A 69 -8.01 -8.69 -8.09
CA PRO A 69 -7.09 -9.64 -7.47
C PRO A 69 -5.63 -9.16 -7.45
N VAL A 70 -5.22 -8.26 -8.37
CA VAL A 70 -3.87 -7.67 -8.35
C VAL A 70 -3.69 -6.74 -7.14
N VAL A 71 -4.73 -5.98 -6.81
CA VAL A 71 -4.74 -5.13 -5.60
C VAL A 71 -4.76 -5.99 -4.33
N ASP A 72 -5.51 -7.10 -4.34
CA ASP A 72 -5.54 -8.05 -3.21
C ASP A 72 -4.16 -8.64 -2.96
N GLU A 73 -3.50 -9.13 -4.02
CA GLU A 73 -2.15 -9.70 -3.97
C GLU A 73 -1.13 -8.66 -3.50
N PHE A 74 -1.24 -7.41 -3.97
CA PHE A 74 -0.38 -6.33 -3.52
C PHE A 74 -0.45 -6.14 -2.00
N TYR A 75 -1.65 -6.08 -1.42
CA TYR A 75 -1.78 -5.97 0.05
C TYR A 75 -1.27 -7.23 0.77
N ALA A 76 -1.58 -8.41 0.25
CA ALA A 76 -1.15 -9.68 0.84
C ALA A 76 0.38 -9.81 0.85
N LEU A 77 1.07 -9.48 -0.24
CA LEU A 77 2.54 -9.49 -0.33
C LEU A 77 3.20 -8.52 0.66
N HIS A 78 2.53 -7.42 0.99
CA HIS A 78 2.99 -6.50 2.01
C HIS A 78 2.64 -6.94 3.45
N GLY A 79 1.87 -8.01 3.65
CA GLY A 79 1.37 -8.43 4.97
C GLY A 79 0.29 -7.48 5.52
N TRP A 80 -0.43 -6.79 4.63
CA TRP A 80 -1.49 -5.86 4.98
C TRP A 80 -2.87 -6.53 4.85
N ASP A 81 -3.85 -6.00 5.57
CA ASP A 81 -5.22 -6.47 5.48
C ASP A 81 -5.81 -6.15 4.09
N VAL A 82 -6.31 -7.17 3.40
CA VAL A 82 -6.81 -7.03 2.02
C VAL A 82 -8.04 -6.13 1.92
N GLY A 83 -8.90 -6.12 2.96
CA GLY A 83 -10.14 -5.33 2.95
C GLY A 83 -9.91 -3.83 3.12
N SER A 84 -9.05 -3.45 4.06
CA SER A 84 -8.75 -2.06 4.39
C SER A 84 -7.51 -1.50 3.70
N GLY A 85 -6.57 -2.37 3.32
CA GLY A 85 -5.23 -2.02 2.88
C GLY A 85 -4.32 -1.53 4.03
N TRP A 86 -4.67 -1.81 5.29
CA TRP A 86 -3.92 -1.37 6.46
C TRP A 86 -2.85 -2.39 6.88
N PRO A 87 -1.67 -1.95 7.34
CA PRO A 87 -0.71 -2.86 7.97
C PRO A 87 -1.34 -3.64 9.12
N THR A 88 -1.16 -4.97 9.12
CA THR A 88 -1.64 -5.80 10.22
C THR A 88 -0.76 -5.63 11.46
N ARG A 89 -1.30 -5.89 12.66
CA ARG A 89 -0.49 -5.91 13.90
C ARG A 89 0.67 -6.89 13.79
N GLU A 90 0.43 -8.08 13.23
CA GLU A 90 1.44 -9.11 13.07
C GLU A 90 2.59 -8.63 12.19
N ARG A 91 2.26 -8.04 11.03
CA ARG A 91 3.27 -7.47 10.12
C ARG A 91 4.06 -6.33 10.74
N LEU A 92 3.40 -5.44 11.48
CA LEU A 92 4.09 -4.38 12.21
C LEU A 92 5.06 -4.95 13.24
N ARG A 93 4.68 -6.02 13.96
CA ARG A 93 5.56 -6.70 14.91
C ARG A 93 6.77 -7.34 14.24
N GLU A 94 6.60 -8.02 13.11
CA GLU A 94 7.70 -8.61 12.32
C GLU A 94 8.74 -7.59 11.84
N LEU A 95 8.32 -6.33 11.68
CA LEU A 95 9.15 -5.23 11.22
C LEU A 95 9.63 -4.33 12.38
N ASP A 96 9.53 -4.77 13.63
CA ASP A 96 9.90 -3.98 14.82
C ASP A 96 9.15 -2.64 14.95
N LEU A 97 7.86 -2.62 14.57
CA LEU A 97 6.96 -1.46 14.59
C LEU A 97 5.68 -1.71 15.40
N GLU A 98 5.70 -2.64 16.36
CA GLU A 98 4.50 -3.02 17.12
C GLU A 98 3.81 -1.83 17.83
N ASP A 99 4.60 -0.87 18.30
CA ASP A 99 4.15 0.36 18.97
C ASP A 99 3.40 1.33 18.03
N VAL A 100 3.44 1.11 16.72
CA VAL A 100 2.75 1.92 15.72
C VAL A 100 1.28 1.55 15.56
N HIS A 101 0.88 0.31 15.89
CA HIS A 101 -0.46 -0.18 15.58
C HIS A 101 -1.58 0.63 16.25
N GLU A 102 -1.52 0.83 17.58
CA GLU A 102 -2.57 1.60 18.29
C GLU A 102 -2.62 3.06 17.85
N PRO A 103 -1.50 3.81 17.79
CA PRO A 103 -1.51 5.18 17.27
C PRO A 103 -2.07 5.31 15.85
N MET A 104 -1.83 4.30 15.00
CA MET A 104 -2.34 4.23 13.64
C MET A 104 -3.87 4.11 13.63
N VAL A 105 -4.42 3.13 14.35
CA VAL A 105 -5.87 2.88 14.41
C VAL A 105 -6.60 4.07 15.04
N ASP A 106 -6.10 4.59 16.16
CA ASP A 106 -6.67 5.75 16.84
C ASP A 106 -6.63 7.01 15.96
N GLY A 107 -5.53 7.20 15.24
CA GLY A 107 -5.40 8.31 14.30
C GLY A 107 -6.39 8.23 13.16
N ALA A 108 -6.54 7.05 12.56
CA ALA A 108 -7.49 6.84 11.48
C ALA A 108 -8.94 7.08 11.95
N ALA A 109 -9.30 6.69 13.18
CA ALA A 109 -10.60 7.00 13.77
C ALA A 109 -10.83 8.52 13.84
N ARG A 110 -9.87 9.28 14.40
CA ARG A 110 -9.94 10.75 14.47
C ARG A 110 -10.01 11.40 13.09
N ALA A 111 -9.22 10.93 12.12
CA ALA A 111 -9.20 11.48 10.77
C ALA A 111 -10.56 11.28 10.06
N ARG A 112 -11.24 10.15 10.29
CA ARG A 112 -12.59 9.90 9.77
C ARG A 112 -13.64 10.81 10.39
N GLU A 113 -13.49 11.19 11.66
CA GLU A 113 -14.40 12.13 12.32
C GLU A 113 -14.28 13.55 11.76
N ILE A 114 -13.06 14.01 11.49
CA ILE A 114 -12.79 15.34 10.93
C ILE A 114 -13.32 15.46 9.49
N ALA A 115 -13.32 14.37 8.73
CA ALA A 115 -13.76 14.35 7.33
C ALA A 115 -15.29 14.25 7.14
N ARG A 116 -16.07 14.16 8.22
CA ARG A 116 -17.55 14.17 8.20
C ARG A 116 -18.09 15.58 8.35
#